data_AF-A0A939ST76-F1
#
_entry.id   AF-A0A939ST76-F1
#
_cell.length_a   1.000
_cell.length_b   1.000
_cell.length_c   1.000
_cell.angle_alpha   90.00
_cell.angle_beta   90.00
_cell.angle_gamma   90.00
#
_symmetry.space_group_name_H-M   'P 1'
#
loop_
_entity.id
_entity.type
_entity.pdbx_description
1 polymer ?
#
loop_
_entity_poly.entity_id
_entity_poly.type
_entity_poly.pdbx_seq_one_letter_code
_entity_poly.pdbx_strand_id
1 'polypeptide(L)' 'MLSHAGYRHEVGRRAPDPLTKRERQVAEKLAQGMAVKEIAAELGLSPKTVHVHRANLLEKLGVSNDVELARRMFDSWQ' A
#
# COMPACT_ATOMS: atom_id res chain seq x y z
N MET A 1 -6.69 15.86 -46.76
CA MET A 1 -7.55 14.79 -46.20
C MET A 1 -6.72 13.51 -46.11
N LEU A 2 -6.15 13.22 -44.94
CA LEU A 2 -5.83 11.86 -44.52
C LEU A 2 -5.80 11.83 -42.99
N SER A 3 -6.82 11.15 -42.48
CA SER A 3 -7.16 10.89 -41.09
C SER A 3 -5.97 10.36 -40.31
N HIS A 4 -5.53 11.07 -39.27
CA HIS A 4 -4.79 10.44 -38.20
C HIS A 4 -5.82 9.94 -37.19
N ALA A 5 -6.16 8.67 -37.37
CA ALA A 5 -6.99 7.88 -36.48
C ALA A 5 -6.57 8.10 -35.02
N GLY A 6 -7.59 8.21 -34.16
CA GLY A 6 -7.42 8.51 -32.75
C GLY A 6 -6.49 7.54 -32.05
N TYR A 7 -5.39 8.06 -31.52
CA TYR A 7 -4.71 7.47 -30.38
C TYR A 7 -5.56 7.73 -29.13
N ARG A 8 -6.62 6.94 -28.99
CA ARG A 8 -7.38 6.86 -27.74
C ARG A 8 -6.56 6.01 -26.77
N HIS A 9 -5.61 6.64 -26.08
CA HIS A 9 -4.99 6.02 -24.91
C HIS A 9 -6.03 5.98 -23.79
N GLU A 10 -6.90 4.96 -23.82
CA GLU A 10 -7.64 4.52 -22.65
C GLU A 10 -6.67 3.77 -21.72
N VAL A 11 -5.80 4.54 -21.06
CA VAL A 11 -5.04 4.01 -19.93
C VAL A 11 -6.07 3.66 -18.88
N GLY A 12 -6.35 2.37 -18.69
CA GLY A 12 -7.22 1.87 -17.63
C GLY A 12 -6.78 2.52 -16.33
N ARG A 13 -7.63 3.40 -15.79
CA ARG A 13 -7.36 4.10 -14.53
C ARG A 13 -7.42 3.08 -13.42
N ARG A 14 -6.32 2.35 -13.18
CA ARG A 14 -6.08 1.73 -11.87
C ARG A 14 -6.15 2.89 -10.89
N ALA A 15 -7.10 2.84 -9.96
CA ALA A 15 -7.26 3.89 -8.97
C ALA A 15 -5.88 4.18 -8.35
N PRO A 16 -5.50 5.46 -8.19
CA PRO A 16 -4.23 5.81 -7.59
C PRO A 16 -4.13 5.13 -6.23
N ASP A 17 -2.99 4.49 -5.95
CA ASP A 17 -2.82 3.80 -4.69
C ASP A 17 -2.93 4.80 -3.54
N PRO A 18 -3.82 4.56 -2.55
CA PRO A 18 -4.05 5.51 -1.47
C PRO A 18 -2.85 5.67 -0.53
N LEU A 19 -1.88 4.76 -0.57
CA LEU A 19 -0.73 4.75 0.32
C LEU A 19 0.44 5.57 -0.23
N THR A 20 1.07 6.32 0.66
CA THR A 20 2.40 6.88 0.43
C THR A 20 3.44 5.75 0.32
N LYS A 21 4.61 6.07 -0.25
CA LYS A 21 5.72 5.10 -0.36
C LYS A 21 6.08 4.44 0.98
N ARG A 22 6.12 5.23 2.07
CA ARG A 22 6.45 4.72 3.40
C ARG A 22 5.35 3.87 4.00
N GLU A 23 4.09 4.28 3.84
CA GLU A 23 2.94 3.46 4.27
C GLU A 23 2.90 2.13 3.51
N ARG A 24 3.20 2.11 2.21
CA ARG A 24 3.30 0.86 1.45
C ARG A 24 4.38 -0.07 1.99
N GLN A 25 5.59 0.44 2.22
CA GLN A 25 6.68 -0.38 2.77
C GLN A 25 6.29 -1.01 4.12
N VAL A 26 5.61 -0.24 4.97
CA VAL A 26 5.11 -0.76 6.26
C VAL A 26 4.00 -1.80 6.02
N ALA A 27 3.06 -1.54 5.12
CA ALA A 27 1.96 -2.44 4.78
C ALA A 27 2.47 -3.80 4.26
N GLU A 28 3.41 -3.79 3.31
CA GLU A 28 4.02 -5.00 2.74
C GLU A 28 4.66 -5.88 3.81
N LYS A 29 5.35 -5.27 4.77
CA LYS A 29 6.00 -5.99 5.87
C LYS A 29 5.02 -6.53 6.90
N LEU A 30 3.98 -5.75 7.22
CA LEU A 30 2.90 -6.22 8.08
C LEU A 30 2.14 -7.39 7.45
N ALA A 31 1.89 -7.35 6.14
CA ALA A 31 1.26 -8.44 5.40
C ALA A 31 2.11 -9.72 5.37
N GLN A 32 3.44 -9.59 5.47
CA GLN A 32 4.38 -10.71 5.66
C GLN A 32 4.41 -11.24 7.10
N GLY A 33 3.69 -10.63 8.03
CA GLY A 33 3.65 -11.03 9.44
C GLY A 33 4.81 -10.51 10.28
N MET A 34 5.60 -9.55 9.79
CA MET A 34 6.70 -8.97 10.57
C MET A 34 6.20 -8.15 11.75
N ALA A 35 6.88 -8.22 12.89
CA ALA A 35 6.54 -7.41 14.05
C ALA A 35 6.98 -5.94 13.85
N VAL A 36 6.24 -5.00 14.44
CA VAL A 36 6.53 -3.55 14.37
C VAL A 36 7.97 -3.19 14.72
N LYS A 37 8.57 -3.88 15.71
CA LYS A 37 9.96 -3.65 16.12
C LYS A 37 10.97 -4.06 15.04
N GLU A 38 10.70 -5.15 14.32
CA GLU A 38 11.54 -5.65 13.23
C GLU A 38 11.43 -4.73 12.01
N ILE A 39 10.20 -4.30 11.69
CA ILE A 39 9.93 -3.32 10.64
C ILE A 39 10.67 -2.00 10.93
N ALA A 40 10.63 -1.55 12.17
CA ALA A 40 11.32 -0.33 12.61
C ALA A 40 12.83 -0.45 12.39
N ALA A 41 13.43 -1.57 12.82
CA ALA A 41 14.85 -1.83 12.62
C ALA A 41 15.23 -1.88 11.12
N GLU A 42 14.44 -2.56 10.30
CA GLU A 42 14.74 -2.72 8.88
C GLU A 42 14.57 -1.43 8.08
N LEU A 43 13.58 -0.61 8.42
CA LEU A 43 13.32 0.67 7.72
C LEU A 43 14.13 1.84 8.27
N GLY A 44 14.93 1.64 9.33
CA GLY A 44 15.67 2.70 10.02
C GLY A 44 14.75 3.71 10.72
N LEU A 45 13.64 3.24 11.27
CA LEU A 45 12.60 4.06 11.91
C LEU A 45 12.48 3.73 13.41
N SER A 46 11.81 4.61 14.16
CA SER A 46 11.39 4.25 15.52
C SER A 46 10.12 3.38 15.48
N PRO A 47 9.90 2.48 16.45
CA PRO A 47 8.64 1.72 16.56
C PRO A 47 7.41 2.65 16.61
N LYS A 48 7.52 3.79 17.29
CA LYS A 48 6.46 4.82 17.34
C LYS A 48 6.12 5.35 15.95
N THR A 49 7.13 5.62 15.12
CA THR A 49 6.93 6.06 13.72
C THR A 49 6.23 5.00 12.88
N VAL A 50 6.61 3.73 13.05
CA VAL A 50 5.93 2.61 12.37
C VAL A 50 4.47 2.50 12.82
N HIS A 51 4.16 2.71 14.11
CA HIS A 51 2.77 2.76 14.59
C HIS A 51 1.97 3.89 13.93
N VAL A 52 2.56 5.07 13.73
CA VAL A 52 1.89 6.18 13.03
C VAL A 52 1.61 5.82 11.57
N HIS A 53 2.60 5.28 10.85
CA HIS A 53 2.39 4.82 9.47
C HIS A 53 1.34 3.71 9.40
N ARG A 54 1.34 2.78 10.36
CA ARG A 54 0.33 1.72 10.49
C ARG A 54 -1.07 2.29 10.71
N ALA A 55 -1.24 3.25 11.61
CA ALA A 55 -2.56 3.87 11.82
C ALA A 55 -3.07 4.53 10.53
N ASN A 56 -2.21 5.33 9.88
CA ASN A 56 -2.58 6.04 8.66
C ASN A 56 -2.87 5.09 7.49
N LEU A 57 -2.08 4.02 7.30
CA LEU A 57 -2.32 3.07 6.21
C LEU A 57 -3.60 2.26 6.45
N LEU A 58 -3.91 1.87 7.69
CA LEU A 58 -5.13 1.13 8.02
C LEU A 58 -6.36 2.02 7.77
N GLU A 59 -6.32 3.30 8.17
CA GLU A 59 -7.38 4.27 7.90
C GLU A 59 -7.58 4.48 6.40
N LYS A 60 -6.50 4.71 5.64
CA LYS A 60 -6.55 4.93 4.18
C LYS A 60 -7.08 3.73 3.41
N LEU A 61 -6.82 2.52 3.90
CA LEU A 61 -7.33 1.30 3.33
C LEU A 61 -8.72 0.93 3.88
N GLY A 62 -9.17 1.54 4.97
CA GLY A 62 -10.44 1.17 5.61
C GLY A 62 -10.43 -0.25 6.18
N VAL A 63 -9.27 -0.71 6.68
CA VAL A 63 -9.11 -2.02 7.32
C VAL A 63 -8.83 -1.83 8.81
N SER A 64 -9.27 -2.76 9.65
CA SER A 64 -9.26 -2.57 11.11
C SER A 64 -8.02 -3.17 11.79
N ASN A 65 -7.31 -4.09 11.15
CA ASN A 65 -6.17 -4.79 11.73
C ASN A 65 -5.22 -5.37 10.67
N ASP A 66 -4.08 -5.89 11.14
CA ASP A 66 -3.01 -6.43 10.28
C ASP A 66 -3.43 -7.70 9.53
N VAL A 67 -4.38 -8.48 10.07
CA VAL A 67 -4.90 -9.69 9.41
C VAL A 67 -5.76 -9.31 8.20
N GLU A 68 -6.64 -8.32 8.37
CA GLU A 68 -7.47 -7.79 7.30
C GLU A 68 -6.62 -7.08 6.24
N LEU A 69 -5.59 -6.33 6.67
CA LEU A 69 -4.57 -5.78 5.77
C LEU A 69 -3.90 -6.87 4.94
N ALA A 70 -3.40 -7.93 5.58
CA ALA A 70 -2.74 -9.04 4.90
C ALA A 70 -3.68 -9.66 3.85
N ARG A 71 -4.92 -9.98 4.24
CA ARG A 71 -5.93 -10.51 3.33
C ARG A 71 -6.16 -9.62 2.11
N ARG A 72 -6.30 -8.30 2.32
CA ARG A 72 -6.48 -7.34 1.24
C ARG A 72 -5.26 -7.28 0.31
N MET A 73 -4.05 -7.34 0.86
CA MET A 73 -2.83 -7.37 0.05
C MET A 73 -2.72 -8.65 -0.77
N PHE A 74 -3.10 -9.80 -0.22
CA PHE A 74 -3.17 -11.07 -0.97
C PHE A 74 -4.22 -11.05 -2.07
N ASP A 75 -5.41 -10.47 -1.84
CA ASP A 75 -6.47 -10.36 -2.85
C ASP A 75 -6.00 -9.54 -4.07
N SER A 76 -5.16 -8.53 -3.84
CA SER A 76 -4.57 -7.72 -4.92
C SER A 76 -3.50 -8.44 -5.76
N TRP A 77 -3.11 -9.66 -5.41
CA TRP A 77 -2.14 -10.49 -6.13
C TRP A 77 -2.78 -11.54 -7.06
N GLN A 78 -4.11 -11.57 -7.15
CA GLN A 78 -4.85 -12.51 -8.00
C GLN A 78 -5.43 -11.85 -9.26
#